data_AF-A0A351KXF5-F1
#
_entry.id   AF-A0A351KXF5-F1
#
_cell.length_a   1.000
_cell.length_b   1.000
_cell.length_c   1.000
_cell.angle_alpha   90.00
_cell.angle_beta   90.00
_cell.angle_gamma   90.00
#
_symmetry.space_group_name_H-M   'P 1'
#
loop_
_entity.id
_entity.type
_entity.pdbx_description
1 polymer ?
#
loop_
_entity_poly.entity_id
_entity_poly.type
_entity_poly.pdbx_seq_one_letter_code
_entity_poly.pdbx_strand_id
1 'polypeptide(L)'
;MQSNIVFGGAWYQFSFGEVGKDAKGCSPADPFAPSCTPSSAGNSEFAGASPWEFEVGAAGAILKVTDAFFRGDRFDIFNFDSLIGTTSTPSIGGGCGDNPDTCFADPLISKGAFNLAPGQYSLRIVPTKSPFGSGAAYFRLDEVEVKEVPEPAAVLGLLAFGAIGVANRLKRKPQRHQ
;
A
#
# COMPACT_ATOMS: atom_id res chain seq x y z
N MET A 1 17.37 -15.14 3.20
CA MET A 1 16.16 -15.45 2.41
C MET A 1 15.30 -14.22 2.52
N GLN A 2 15.05 -13.51 1.43
CA GLN A 2 14.26 -12.27 1.46
C GLN A 2 12.83 -12.64 1.85
N SER A 3 12.31 -12.01 2.91
CA SER A 3 10.93 -12.20 3.35
C SER A 3 9.99 -11.62 2.26
N ASN A 4 9.13 -12.46 1.69
CA ASN A 4 8.10 -12.00 0.75
C ASN A 4 7.17 -11.02 1.47
N ILE A 5 6.97 -9.84 0.89
CA ILE A 5 6.03 -8.86 1.45
C ILE A 5 4.60 -9.31 1.14
N VAL A 6 3.79 -9.46 2.19
CA VAL A 6 2.39 -9.91 2.10
C VAL A 6 1.43 -8.73 2.30
N PHE A 7 0.40 -8.66 1.46
CA PHE A 7 -0.66 -7.65 1.55
C PHE A 7 -1.69 -8.05 2.61
N GLY A 8 -2.20 -7.08 3.36
CA GLY A 8 -3.15 -7.30 4.46
C GLY A 8 -2.57 -8.07 5.66
N GLY A 9 -1.25 -8.25 5.69
CA GLY A 9 -0.55 -9.04 6.70
C GLY A 9 -0.03 -8.24 7.91
N ALA A 10 1.07 -8.72 8.48
CA ALA A 10 1.75 -8.06 9.60
C ALA A 10 2.44 -6.75 9.15
N TRP A 11 2.78 -5.90 10.12
CA TRP A 11 3.69 -4.79 9.89
C TRP A 11 5.13 -5.28 9.74
N TYR A 12 5.81 -4.80 8.71
CA TYR A 12 7.23 -5.05 8.48
C TYR A 12 8.07 -4.03 9.24
N GLN A 13 8.79 -4.50 10.26
CA GLN A 13 9.73 -3.69 11.02
C GLN A 13 11.04 -3.53 10.25
N PHE A 14 11.48 -2.28 10.07
CA PHE A 14 12.75 -1.93 9.47
C PHE A 14 13.60 -1.13 10.45
N SER A 15 14.92 -1.18 10.28
CA SER A 15 15.86 -0.35 11.03
C SER A 15 16.36 0.80 10.17
N PHE A 16 16.75 1.89 10.82
CA PHE A 16 17.36 3.03 10.15
C PHE A 16 18.48 3.62 11.01
N GLY A 17 19.42 4.27 10.33
CA GLY A 17 20.55 4.97 10.95
C GLY A 17 20.55 6.43 10.56
N GLU A 18 21.71 6.90 10.09
CA GLU A 18 21.93 8.29 9.67
C GLU A 18 20.87 8.80 8.68
N VAL A 19 20.45 10.06 8.89
CA VAL A 19 19.57 10.78 7.97
C VAL A 19 20.16 10.78 6.56
N GLY A 20 19.32 10.53 5.56
CA GLY A 20 19.72 10.48 4.15
C GLY A 20 20.34 9.16 3.70
N LYS A 21 20.39 8.14 4.57
CA LYS A 21 20.80 6.76 4.20
C LYS A 21 19.59 5.85 4.11
N ASP A 22 19.60 4.90 3.17
CA ASP A 22 18.53 3.92 3.08
C ASP A 22 18.38 3.13 4.38
N ALA A 23 17.13 2.99 4.80
CA ALA A 23 16.73 2.06 5.83
C ALA A 23 17.08 0.62 5.43
N LYS A 24 17.34 -0.21 6.43
CA LYS A 24 17.65 -1.63 6.30
C LYS A 24 16.52 -2.46 6.88
N GLY A 25 16.56 -3.77 6.66
CA GLY A 25 15.67 -4.68 7.38
C GLY A 25 16.01 -4.79 8.86
N CYS A 26 15.66 -5.92 9.45
CA CYS A 26 16.01 -6.28 10.82
C CYS A 26 16.57 -7.70 10.85
N SER A 27 17.63 -7.92 11.63
CA SER A 27 18.19 -9.27 11.82
C SER A 27 17.23 -10.16 12.63
N PRO A 28 17.00 -11.44 12.27
CA PRO A 28 17.75 -12.21 11.25
C PRO A 28 17.18 -12.18 9.82
N ALA A 29 16.07 -11.48 9.54
CA ALA A 29 15.49 -11.42 8.20
C ALA A 29 16.41 -10.68 7.21
N ASP A 30 17.09 -9.63 7.69
CA ASP A 30 18.26 -9.01 7.05
C ASP A 30 19.52 -9.34 7.86
N PRO A 31 20.38 -10.27 7.39
CA PRO A 31 21.59 -10.68 8.10
C PRO A 31 22.63 -9.56 8.29
N PHE A 32 22.53 -8.46 7.56
CA PHE A 32 23.46 -7.32 7.62
C PHE A 32 22.86 -6.10 8.31
N ALA A 33 21.64 -6.21 8.83
CA ALA A 33 20.98 -5.19 9.62
C ALA A 33 21.24 -5.36 11.12
N PRO A 34 21.10 -4.29 11.91
CA PRO A 34 20.98 -4.38 13.36
C PRO A 34 19.85 -5.31 13.81
N SER A 35 19.95 -5.79 15.05
CA SER A 35 18.84 -6.49 15.71
C SER A 35 17.74 -5.51 16.07
N CYS A 36 16.51 -5.86 15.74
CA CYS A 36 15.31 -5.14 16.16
C CYS A 36 14.57 -5.94 17.24
N THR A 37 13.57 -5.31 17.87
CA THR A 37 12.66 -5.99 18.79
C THR A 37 11.27 -5.95 18.16
N PRO A 38 10.63 -7.11 17.90
CA PRO A 38 9.32 -7.12 17.27
C PRO A 38 8.30 -6.45 18.20
N SER A 39 7.21 -5.96 17.61
CA SER A 39 6.11 -5.38 18.37
C SER A 39 5.60 -6.35 19.42
N SER A 40 5.49 -5.87 20.66
CA SER A 40 4.89 -6.58 21.79
C SER A 40 3.42 -6.97 21.55
N ALA A 41 2.73 -6.31 20.60
CA ALA A 41 1.37 -6.63 20.20
C ALA A 41 1.26 -7.88 19.29
N GLY A 42 2.39 -8.44 18.82
CA GLY A 42 2.40 -9.62 17.96
C GLY A 42 1.87 -9.37 16.54
N ASN A 43 1.79 -8.10 16.12
CA ASN A 43 1.28 -7.68 14.80
C ASN A 43 2.40 -7.23 13.84
N SER A 44 3.65 -7.61 14.10
CA SER A 44 4.79 -7.26 13.26
C SER A 44 5.75 -8.43 13.02
N GLU A 45 6.44 -8.38 11.89
CA GLU A 45 7.58 -9.24 11.57
C GLU A 45 8.77 -8.40 11.10
N PHE A 46 9.97 -8.99 11.09
CA PHE A 46 11.16 -8.30 10.63
C PHE A 46 11.20 -8.22 9.10
N ALA A 47 11.39 -7.02 8.58
CA ALA A 47 11.63 -6.83 7.16
C ALA A 47 12.99 -7.42 6.77
N GLY A 48 13.04 -8.05 5.59
CA GLY A 48 14.29 -8.49 4.96
C GLY A 48 15.14 -7.34 4.46
N ALA A 49 16.17 -7.65 3.68
CA ALA A 49 17.07 -6.63 3.12
C ALA A 49 16.32 -5.67 2.17
N SER A 50 16.61 -4.38 2.34
CA SER A 50 16.18 -3.28 1.48
C SER A 50 17.06 -3.22 0.21
N PRO A 51 16.52 -2.86 -0.98
CA PRO A 51 15.13 -2.43 -1.21
C PRO A 51 14.13 -3.59 -1.14
N TRP A 52 12.90 -3.28 -0.72
CA TRP A 52 11.83 -4.26 -0.63
C TRP A 52 11.04 -4.32 -1.93
N GLU A 53 11.09 -5.46 -2.60
CA GLU A 53 10.43 -5.67 -3.89
C GLU A 53 9.09 -6.37 -3.72
N PHE A 54 8.06 -5.87 -4.42
CA PHE A 54 6.73 -6.46 -4.45
C PHE A 54 5.95 -6.03 -5.70
N GLU A 55 4.90 -6.77 -6.02
CA GLU A 55 3.98 -6.47 -7.12
C GLU A 55 2.62 -6.05 -6.57
N VAL A 56 2.08 -4.95 -7.08
CA VAL A 56 0.74 -4.47 -6.77
C VAL A 56 -0.20 -4.88 -7.90
N GLY A 57 -1.26 -5.62 -7.55
CA GLY A 57 -2.28 -6.08 -8.49
C GLY A 57 -3.19 -4.97 -9.02
N ALA A 58 -4.11 -5.34 -9.91
CA ALA A 58 -4.98 -4.42 -10.65
C ALA A 58 -5.85 -3.50 -9.78
N ALA A 59 -6.17 -3.92 -8.56
CA ALA A 59 -6.92 -3.14 -7.58
C ALA A 59 -6.15 -1.93 -7.02
N GLY A 60 -4.82 -1.92 -7.17
CA GLY A 60 -3.96 -1.04 -6.40
C GLY A 60 -3.79 -1.52 -4.95
N ALA A 61 -3.04 -0.74 -4.17
CA ALA A 61 -2.79 -1.01 -2.76
C ALA A 61 -2.54 0.29 -1.99
N ILE A 62 -2.50 0.20 -0.66
CA ILE A 62 -2.13 1.31 0.21
C ILE A 62 -0.88 0.93 0.99
N LEU A 63 0.23 1.62 0.74
CA LEU A 63 1.42 1.54 1.58
C LEU A 63 1.26 2.44 2.80
N LYS A 64 1.26 1.84 3.97
CA LYS A 64 1.32 2.55 5.25
C LYS A 64 2.73 2.51 5.79
N VAL A 65 3.21 3.65 6.30
CA VAL A 65 4.50 3.78 6.98
C VAL A 65 4.28 4.57 8.26
N THR A 66 4.89 4.15 9.37
CA THR A 66 4.84 4.85 10.65
C THR A 66 6.19 4.80 11.37
N ASP A 67 6.54 5.93 11.96
CA ASP A 67 7.47 5.98 13.08
C ASP A 67 6.88 5.21 14.28
N ALA A 68 7.74 4.82 15.21
CA ALA A 68 7.37 4.14 16.43
C ALA A 68 8.30 4.52 17.59
N PHE A 69 8.00 4.02 18.79
CA PHE A 69 8.75 4.31 20.01
C PHE A 69 8.64 5.79 20.39
N PHE A 70 9.67 6.59 20.11
CA PHE A 70 9.73 8.00 20.47
C PHE A 70 9.39 8.88 19.28
N ARG A 71 8.55 9.89 19.49
CA ARG A 71 8.16 10.82 18.43
C ARG A 71 9.36 11.67 18.02
N GLY A 72 9.73 11.61 16.76
CA GLY A 72 10.72 12.54 16.22
C GLY A 72 11.25 12.21 14.83
N ASP A 73 11.13 10.94 14.43
CA ASP A 73 11.66 10.48 13.16
C ASP A 73 10.67 10.80 12.02
N ARG A 74 11.21 11.04 10.83
CA ARG A 74 10.43 11.32 9.62
C ARG A 74 11.13 10.69 8.43
N PHE A 75 10.34 10.18 7.49
CA PHE A 75 10.82 9.38 6.37
C PHE A 75 10.31 9.87 5.02
N ASP A 76 11.19 9.88 4.04
CA ASP A 76 10.88 9.91 2.60
C ASP A 76 10.73 8.49 2.07
N ILE A 77 9.73 8.29 1.23
CA ILE A 77 9.32 6.99 0.70
C ILE A 77 9.52 7.00 -0.82
N PHE A 78 10.35 6.10 -1.31
CA PHE A 78 10.70 6.01 -2.74
C PHE A 78 10.24 4.70 -3.35
N ASN A 79 9.81 4.77 -4.62
CA ASN A 79 9.73 3.62 -5.51
C ASN A 79 10.88 3.74 -6.52
N PHE A 80 11.81 2.80 -6.50
CA PHE A 80 13.11 2.96 -7.16
C PHE A 80 13.77 4.27 -6.70
N ASP A 81 14.06 5.19 -7.61
CA ASP A 81 14.62 6.52 -7.32
C ASP A 81 13.57 7.64 -7.31
N SER A 82 12.27 7.32 -7.47
CA SER A 82 11.20 8.31 -7.48
C SER A 82 10.55 8.47 -6.11
N LEU A 83 10.48 9.71 -5.60
CA LEU A 83 9.80 10.02 -4.35
C LEU A 83 8.28 9.86 -4.52
N ILE A 84 7.70 8.91 -3.78
CA ILE A 84 6.24 8.74 -3.68
C ILE A 84 5.66 9.78 -2.71
N GLY A 85 6.37 10.04 -1.62
CA GLY A 85 5.99 11.08 -0.67
C GLY A 85 6.78 11.04 0.63
N THR A 86 6.48 11.98 1.50
CA THR A 86 7.08 12.10 2.83
C THR A 86 6.02 11.88 3.88
N THR A 87 6.36 11.11 4.92
CA THR A 87 5.52 10.96 6.12
C THR A 87 5.24 12.30 6.81
N SER A 88 4.17 12.37 7.61
CA SER A 88 3.73 13.58 8.30
C SER A 88 4.81 14.14 9.23
N THR A 89 4.77 15.44 9.51
CA THR A 89 5.66 16.05 10.49
C THR A 89 5.34 15.52 11.90
N PRO A 90 6.28 14.89 12.61
CA PRO A 90 6.04 14.45 13.99
C PRO A 90 6.04 15.63 14.96
N SER A 91 5.33 15.48 16.07
CA SER A 91 5.61 16.29 17.27
C SER A 91 6.91 15.82 17.93
N ILE A 92 7.51 16.64 18.79
CA ILE A 92 8.71 16.26 19.54
C ILE A 92 8.33 15.95 20.98
N GLY A 93 8.80 14.81 21.49
CA GLY A 93 8.66 14.41 22.89
C GLY A 93 7.51 13.42 23.13
N GLY A 94 7.74 12.49 24.06
CA GLY A 94 6.86 11.35 24.31
C GLY A 94 6.98 10.26 23.24
N GLY A 95 6.02 9.34 23.21
CA GLY A 95 6.05 8.17 22.35
C GLY A 95 4.70 7.47 22.23
N CYS A 96 4.60 6.55 21.28
CA CYS A 96 3.42 5.68 21.08
C CYS A 96 3.68 4.22 21.49
N GLY A 97 4.91 3.89 21.91
CA GLY A 97 5.33 2.51 22.17
C GLY A 97 5.72 1.76 20.90
N ASP A 98 5.72 0.44 20.95
CA ASP A 98 6.17 -0.42 19.86
C ASP A 98 5.03 -1.05 19.04
N ASN A 99 3.77 -0.70 19.34
CA ASN A 99 2.61 -1.17 18.58
C ASN A 99 2.37 -0.28 17.35
N PRO A 100 2.64 -0.77 16.13
CA PRO A 100 2.50 0.04 14.91
C PRO A 100 1.06 0.47 14.62
N ASP A 101 0.03 -0.30 15.00
CA ASP A 101 -1.37 0.14 14.83
C ASP A 101 -1.69 1.32 15.76
N THR A 102 -1.18 1.31 16.99
CA THR A 102 -1.31 2.43 17.93
C THR A 102 -0.53 3.66 17.44
N CYS A 103 0.70 3.47 16.96
CA CYS A 103 1.53 4.53 16.42
C CYS A 103 0.92 5.16 15.15
N PHE A 104 0.36 4.34 14.25
CA PHE A 104 -0.32 4.82 13.06
C PHE A 104 -1.62 5.58 13.38
N ALA A 105 -2.28 5.29 14.50
CA ALA A 105 -3.45 6.03 14.97
C ALA A 105 -3.09 7.33 15.71
N ASP A 106 -1.89 7.46 16.29
CA ASP A 106 -1.47 8.63 17.06
C ASP A 106 -1.20 9.83 16.13
N PRO A 107 -1.97 10.94 16.19
CA PRO A 107 -1.79 12.09 15.32
C PRO A 107 -0.43 12.79 15.46
N LEU A 108 0.27 12.56 16.58
CA LEU A 108 1.56 13.20 16.90
C LEU A 108 2.78 12.41 16.36
N ILE A 109 2.58 11.16 15.93
CA ILE A 109 3.57 10.31 15.30
C ILE A 109 3.66 10.58 13.80
N SER A 110 4.89 10.55 13.26
CA SER A 110 5.12 10.63 11.82
C SER A 110 4.60 9.38 11.11
N LYS A 111 3.74 9.56 10.12
CA LYS A 111 3.16 8.46 9.34
C LYS A 111 2.70 8.90 7.95
N GLY A 112 2.45 7.94 7.07
CA GLY A 112 1.88 8.19 5.76
C GLY A 112 1.09 6.99 5.25
N ALA A 113 0.06 7.27 4.45
CA ALA A 113 -0.68 6.30 3.66
C ALA A 113 -0.58 6.72 2.19
N PHE A 114 0.00 5.86 1.35
CA PHE A 114 0.32 6.17 -0.03
C PHE A 114 -0.41 5.18 -0.94
N ASN A 115 -1.26 5.70 -1.83
CA ASN A 115 -1.95 4.88 -2.82
C ASN A 115 -0.93 4.44 -3.88
N LEU A 116 -0.85 3.13 -4.10
CA LEU A 116 -0.01 2.50 -5.09
C LEU A 116 -0.87 2.03 -6.26
N ALA A 117 -0.52 2.48 -7.46
CA ALA A 117 -1.10 1.97 -8.70
C ALA A 117 -0.60 0.54 -8.97
N PRO A 118 -1.30 -0.24 -9.82
CA PRO A 118 -0.81 -1.55 -10.24
C PRO A 118 0.59 -1.48 -10.86
N GLY A 119 1.45 -2.44 -10.55
CA GLY A 119 2.81 -2.51 -11.10
C GLY A 119 3.85 -3.12 -10.16
N GLN A 120 5.10 -3.14 -10.61
CA GLN A 120 6.26 -3.57 -9.82
C GLN A 120 6.84 -2.40 -9.01
N TYR A 121 7.22 -2.71 -7.77
CA TYR A 121 7.77 -1.74 -6.83
C TYR A 121 9.10 -2.22 -6.27
N SER A 122 9.99 -1.26 -6.03
CA SER A 122 11.23 -1.41 -5.27
C SER A 122 11.25 -0.32 -4.21
N LEU A 123 10.75 -0.65 -3.03
CA LEU A 123 10.55 0.31 -1.94
C LEU A 123 11.89 0.61 -1.25
N ARG A 124 12.23 1.90 -1.18
CA ARG A 124 13.25 2.42 -0.28
C ARG A 124 12.63 3.43 0.67
N ILE A 125 13.09 3.41 1.91
CA ILE A 125 12.69 4.35 2.96
C ILE A 125 13.95 5.06 3.44
N VAL A 126 13.92 6.38 3.50
CA VAL A 126 15.07 7.19 3.92
C VAL A 126 14.64 8.12 5.05
N PRO A 127 15.23 8.04 6.26
CA PRO A 127 14.99 9.02 7.29
C PRO A 127 15.46 10.40 6.82
N THR A 128 14.56 11.38 6.81
CA THR A 128 14.86 12.80 6.54
C THR A 128 15.06 13.60 7.82
N LYS A 129 14.56 13.09 8.93
CA LYS A 129 14.78 13.63 10.27
C LYS A 129 14.89 12.47 11.23
N SER A 130 15.93 12.48 12.06
CA SER A 130 16.05 11.59 13.20
C SER A 130 16.83 12.28 14.32
N PRO A 131 16.17 12.82 15.37
CA PRO A 131 16.88 13.44 16.48
C PRO A 131 17.65 12.43 17.34
N PHE A 132 17.40 11.14 17.15
CA PHE A 132 18.02 10.04 17.88
C PHE A 132 19.17 9.35 17.12
N GLY A 133 19.32 9.66 15.82
CA GLY A 133 20.41 9.19 14.96
C GLY A 133 20.26 7.75 14.45
N SER A 134 19.39 6.94 15.06
CA SER A 134 19.03 5.60 14.59
C SER A 134 17.76 5.13 15.29
N GLY A 135 17.11 4.11 14.73
CA GLY A 135 15.92 3.52 15.33
C GLY A 135 15.32 2.40 14.49
N ALA A 136 14.08 2.06 14.81
CA ALA A 136 13.26 1.14 14.05
C ALA A 136 11.86 1.72 13.85
N ALA A 137 11.26 1.39 12.72
CA ALA A 137 9.94 1.86 12.32
C ALA A 137 9.25 0.77 11.50
N TYR A 138 8.02 1.04 11.04
CA TYR A 138 7.19 -0.01 10.43
C TYR A 138 6.58 0.44 9.10
N PHE A 139 6.41 -0.50 8.19
CA PHE A 139 5.55 -0.35 7.02
C PHE A 139 4.61 -1.55 6.83
N ARG A 140 3.51 -1.36 6.11
CA ARG A 140 2.56 -2.42 5.76
C ARG A 140 1.90 -2.12 4.42
N LEU A 141 1.59 -3.15 3.64
CA LEU A 141 0.77 -3.03 2.44
C LEU A 141 -0.64 -3.50 2.76
N ASP A 142 -1.63 -2.63 2.56
CA ASP A 142 -3.04 -2.97 2.66
C ASP A 142 -3.63 -3.15 1.25
N GLU A 143 -4.49 -4.15 1.08
CA GLU A 143 -5.25 -4.34 -0.15
C GLU A 143 -6.33 -3.26 -0.31
N VAL A 144 -6.62 -2.88 -1.55
CA VAL A 144 -7.82 -2.09 -1.86
C VAL A 144 -8.95 -3.07 -2.16
N GLU A 145 -9.97 -3.08 -1.31
CA GLU A 145 -11.18 -3.86 -1.58
C GLU A 145 -11.89 -3.32 -2.83
N VAL A 146 -11.86 -4.08 -3.93
CA VAL A 146 -12.65 -3.78 -5.11
C VAL A 146 -14.06 -4.33 -4.89
N LYS A 147 -15.00 -3.46 -4.55
CA LYS A 147 -16.41 -3.84 -4.56
C LYS A 147 -16.82 -4.09 -6.00
N GLU A 148 -16.96 -5.36 -6.40
CA GLU A 148 -17.44 -5.69 -7.73
C GLU A 148 -18.80 -5.02 -7.96
N VAL A 149 -18.86 -4.15 -8.97
CA VAL A 149 -20.10 -3.55 -9.42
C VAL A 149 -20.75 -4.58 -10.34
N PRO A 150 -21.95 -5.12 -10.02
CA PRO A 150 -22.63 -6.04 -10.92
C PRO A 150 -22.82 -5.33 -12.27
N GLU A 151 -22.23 -5.89 -13.34
CA GLU A 151 -22.49 -5.35 -14.67
C GLU A 151 -24.00 -5.35 -14.90
N PRO A 152 -24.60 -4.21 -15.31
CA PRO A 152 -26.03 -4.17 -15.51
C PRO A 152 -26.36 -5.17 -16.61
N ALA A 153 -27.19 -6.16 -16.28
CA ALA A 153 -27.78 -7.14 -17.20
C ALA A 153 -28.50 -6.52 -18.43
N ALA A 154 -28.54 -5.19 -18.53
CA ALA A 154 -29.06 -4.41 -19.63
C ALA A 154 -28.30 -4.60 -20.96
N VAL A 155 -27.01 -5.01 -20.96
CA VAL A 155 -26.24 -5.18 -22.21
C VAL A 155 -26.77 -6.37 -23.04
N LEU A 156 -27.28 -7.43 -22.40
CA LEU A 156 -27.93 -8.55 -23.10
C LEU A 156 -29.39 -8.26 -23.49
N GLY A 157 -30.08 -7.35 -22.80
CA GLY A 157 -31.47 -7.00 -23.09
C GLY A 157 -31.66 -6.18 -24.37
N LEU A 158 -30.68 -5.34 -24.75
CA LEU A 158 -30.79 -4.46 -25.92
C LEU A 158 -30.66 -5.18 -27.27
N LEU A 159 -30.05 -6.36 -27.33
CA LEU A 159 -29.98 -7.17 -28.56
C LEU A 159 -31.28 -7.94 -28.85
N ALA A 160 -32.13 -8.18 -27.84
CA ALA A 160 -33.37 -8.94 -28.01
C ALA A 160 -34.53 -8.11 -28.62
N PHE A 161 -34.56 -6.79 -28.41
CA PHE A 161 -35.65 -5.94 -28.94
C PHE A 161 -35.46 -5.49 -30.40
N GLY A 162 -34.24 -5.57 -30.96
CA GLY A 162 -33.97 -5.21 -32.36
C GLY A 162 -34.56 -6.18 -33.39
N ALA A 163 -34.75 -7.45 -33.02
CA ALA A 163 -35.21 -8.49 -33.95
C ALA A 163 -36.73 -8.48 -34.23
N ILE A 164 -37.54 -7.90 -33.34
CA ILE A 164 -39.01 -7.90 -33.49
C ILE A 164 -39.50 -6.83 -34.48
N GLY A 165 -38.74 -5.73 -34.65
CA GLY A 165 -39.12 -4.62 -35.53
C GLY A 165 -39.00 -4.91 -37.04
N VAL A 166 -38.11 -5.82 -37.46
CA VAL A 166 -37.86 -6.11 -38.87
C VAL A 166 -38.92 -7.06 -39.46
N ALA A 167 -39.47 -7.99 -38.66
CA ALA A 167 -40.43 -8.99 -39.14
C ALA A 167 -41.77 -8.38 -39.61
N ASN A 168 -42.21 -7.25 -39.04
CA ASN A 168 -43.47 -6.61 -39.42
C ASN A 168 -43.38 -5.71 -40.66
N ARG A 169 -42.18 -5.36 -41.15
CA ARG A 169 -42.03 -4.49 -42.33
C ARG A 169 -42.09 -5.23 -43.66
N LEU A 170 -41.88 -6.56 -43.66
CA LEU A 170 -41.89 -7.38 -44.88
C LEU A 170 -43.29 -7.90 -45.29
N LYS A 171 -44.33 -7.70 -44.45
CA LYS A 171 -45.69 -8.17 -44.75
C LYS A 171 -46.58 -7.21 -45.53
N ARG A 172 -46.14 -5.97 -45.84
CA ARG A 172 -46.94 -5.04 -46.65
C ARG A 172 -46.74 -5.33 -48.15
N LYS A 173 -47.47 -6.34 -48.65
CA LYS A 173 -47.75 -6.50 -50.09
C LYS A 173 -48.62 -5.34 -50.58
N PRO A 174 -48.33 -4.73 -51.74
CA PRO A 174 -49.19 -3.71 -52.33
C PRO A 174 -50.44 -4.39 -52.91
N GLN A 175 -51.62 -3.99 -52.44
CA GLN A 175 -52.88 -4.31 -53.12
C GLN A 175 -53.03 -3.36 -54.31
N ARG A 176 -52.99 -3.96 -55.50
CA ARG A 176 -53.37 -3.37 -56.79
C ARG A 176 -54.82 -3.78 -57.10
N HIS A 177 -55.47 -2.98 -57.96
CA HIS A 177 -56.83 -3.10 -58.53
C HIS A 177 -57.87 -2.21 -57.82
N GLN A 178 -58.72 -1.47 -58.51
CA GLN A 178 -59.00 -1.34 -59.95
C GLN A 178 -59.63 0.04 -60.20
#